data_AF-A0A8J6WUD9-F1
#
_entry.id   AF-A0A8J6WUD9-F1
#
_cell.length_a   1.000
_cell.length_b   1.000
_cell.length_c   1.000
_cell.angle_alpha   90.00
_cell.angle_beta   90.00
_cell.angle_gamma   90.00
#
_symmetry.space_group_name_H-M   'P 1'
#
loop_
_entity.id
_entity.type
_entity.pdbx_description
1 polymer ?
#
loop_
_entity_poly.entity_id
_entity_poly.type
_entity_poly.pdbx_seq_one_letter_code
_entity_poly.pdbx_strand_id
1 'polypeptide(L)'
;MAATPLTLNLGEGSVAFNFTAQAAQELKAALTGLLESLKAVAATTPGGRPNPQKSVEYRYTGDVFLEIFCNPNIWPTPFAAKVLVTLRDDRIRLTTETELTRLVEDVNQYLEQAA
;
A
#
# COMPACT_ATOMS: atom_id res chain seq x y z
N MET A 1 -27.49 0.80 -3.72
CA MET A 1 -26.54 1.89 -3.40
C MET A 1 -25.31 1.68 -4.25
N ALA A 2 -24.81 2.70 -4.95
CA ALA A 2 -23.60 2.55 -5.74
C ALA A 2 -22.42 2.32 -4.77
N ALA A 3 -21.57 1.33 -5.06
CA ALA A 3 -20.37 1.09 -4.26
C ALA A 3 -19.44 2.31 -4.43
N THR A 4 -18.99 2.89 -3.32
CA THR A 4 -17.97 3.94 -3.34
C THR A 4 -16.69 3.35 -3.93
N PRO A 5 -16.05 3.96 -4.95
CA PRO A 5 -14.79 3.45 -5.48
C PRO A 5 -13.63 3.77 -4.52
N LEU A 6 -12.62 2.91 -4.48
CA LEU A 6 -11.35 3.24 -3.81
C LEU A 6 -10.58 4.20 -4.71
N THR A 7 -10.21 5.36 -4.15
CA THR A 7 -9.37 6.35 -4.84
C THR A 7 -7.98 6.33 -4.22
N LEU A 8 -6.97 5.98 -5.03
CA LEU A 8 -5.58 6.09 -4.65
C LEU A 8 -5.01 7.39 -5.20
N ASN A 9 -4.52 8.23 -4.30
CA ASN A 9 -3.81 9.45 -4.63
C ASN A 9 -2.33 9.11 -4.81
N LEU A 10 -1.84 9.39 -6.01
CA LEU A 10 -0.50 9.07 -6.46
C LEU A 10 0.37 10.32 -6.36
N GLY A 11 1.68 10.17 -6.56
CA GLY A 11 2.59 11.33 -6.59
C GLY A 11 2.18 12.37 -7.64
N GLU A 12 1.64 11.91 -8.77
CA GLU A 12 1.05 12.76 -9.80
C GLU A 12 -0.36 12.25 -10.15
N GLY A 13 -1.38 12.91 -9.62
CA GLY A 13 -2.79 12.61 -9.90
C GLY A 13 -3.39 11.54 -8.98
N SER A 14 -4.50 10.95 -9.42
CA SER A 14 -5.21 9.93 -8.68
C SER A 14 -5.86 8.91 -9.60
N VAL A 15 -6.13 7.72 -9.08
CA VAL A 15 -6.86 6.67 -9.79
C VAL A 15 -7.97 6.14 -8.90
N ALA A 16 -9.17 6.02 -9.46
CA ALA A 16 -10.33 5.47 -8.77
C ALA A 16 -10.78 4.18 -9.45
N PHE A 17 -11.07 3.15 -8.66
CA PHE A 17 -11.51 1.85 -9.17
C PHE A 17 -12.45 1.14 -8.21
N ASN A 18 -13.21 0.18 -8.73
CA ASN A 18 -14.07 -0.66 -7.91
C ASN A 18 -13.23 -1.55 -7.01
N PHE A 19 -13.54 -1.51 -5.72
CA PHE A 19 -12.87 -2.29 -4.71
C PHE A 19 -13.88 -2.75 -3.67
N THR A 20 -13.63 -3.89 -3.02
CA THR A 20 -14.55 -4.42 -2.00
C THR A 20 -14.08 -4.00 -0.61
N ALA A 21 -15.04 -3.80 0.31
CA ALA A 21 -14.74 -3.49 1.71
C ALA A 21 -13.85 -4.56 2.36
N GLN A 22 -14.08 -5.84 2.03
CA GLN A 22 -13.24 -6.94 2.51
C GLN A 22 -11.80 -6.84 2.00
N ALA A 23 -11.60 -6.61 0.69
CA ALA A 23 -10.26 -6.46 0.13
C ALA A 23 -9.54 -5.22 0.71
N ALA A 24 -10.28 -4.14 0.99
CA ALA A 24 -9.73 -2.96 1.68
C ALA A 24 -9.28 -3.25 3.12
N GLN A 25 -9.99 -4.10 3.86
CA GLN A 25 -9.55 -4.52 5.19
C GLN A 25 -8.28 -5.38 5.13
N GLU A 26 -8.20 -6.32 4.17
CA GLU A 26 -7.01 -7.14 3.94
C GLU A 26 -5.81 -6.28 3.52
N LEU A 27 -6.05 -5.30 2.63
CA LEU A 27 -5.05 -4.32 2.23
C LEU A 27 -4.58 -3.49 3.44
N LYS A 28 -5.49 -2.96 4.26
CA LYS A 28 -5.15 -2.22 5.48
C LYS A 28 -4.28 -3.05 6.43
N ALA A 29 -4.59 -4.34 6.60
CA ALA A 29 -3.79 -5.24 7.42
C ALA A 29 -2.37 -5.41 6.86
N ALA A 30 -2.23 -5.60 5.54
CA ALA A 30 -0.93 -5.69 4.87
C ALA A 30 -0.10 -4.40 5.02
N LEU A 31 -0.72 -3.22 4.87
CA LEU A 31 -0.06 -1.93 5.04
C LEU A 31 0.36 -1.70 6.51
N THR A 32 -0.45 -2.13 7.47
CA THR A 32 -0.11 -2.06 8.90
C THR A 32 1.10 -2.93 9.23
N GLY A 33 1.14 -4.17 8.73
CA GLY A 33 2.30 -5.05 8.90
C GLY A 33 3.57 -4.50 8.22
N LEU A 34 3.42 -3.80 7.10
CA LEU A 34 4.54 -3.11 6.45
C LEU A 34 5.07 -1.95 7.31
N LEU A 35 4.19 -1.15 7.93
CA LEU A 35 4.59 -0.09 8.85
C LEU A 35 5.37 -0.65 10.06
N GLU A 36 4.93 -1.78 10.62
CA GLU A 36 5.64 -2.46 11.70
C GLU A 36 7.02 -2.96 11.26
N SER A 37 7.10 -3.55 10.06
CA SER A 37 8.37 -4.00 9.47
C SER A 37 9.35 -2.84 9.29
N LEU A 38 8.88 -1.68 8.80
CA LEU A 38 9.69 -0.47 8.64
C LEU A 38 10.14 0.10 9.98
N LYS A 39 9.29 0.05 11.02
CA LYS A 39 9.68 0.45 12.39
C LYS A 39 10.77 -0.46 12.94
N ALA A 40 10.69 -1.77 12.70
CA ALA A 40 11.71 -2.72 13.14
C ALA A 40 13.07 -2.45 12.49
N VAL A 41 13.10 -2.13 11.19
CA VAL A 41 14.33 -1.72 10.49
C VAL A 41 14.89 -0.43 11.09
N ALA A 42 14.05 0.59 11.29
CA ALA A 42 14.44 1.91 11.80
C ALA A 42 14.90 1.89 13.26
N ALA A 43 14.42 0.95 14.08
CA ALA A 43 14.82 0.80 15.48
C ALA A 43 16.23 0.22 15.67
N THR A 44 16.90 -0.20 14.59
CA THR A 44 18.26 -0.74 14.67
C THR A 44 19.25 0.36 15.04
N THR A 45 20.05 0.13 16.08
CA THR A 45 21.07 1.07 16.57
C THR A 45 22.16 1.32 15.52
N PRO A 46 22.75 2.54 15.47
CA PRO A 46 23.91 2.83 14.61
C PRO A 46 25.04 1.85 14.93
N GLY A 47 25.43 1.02 13.94
CA GLY A 47 26.47 0.00 14.08
C GLY A 47 25.97 -1.45 14.23
N GLY A 48 24.67 -1.67 14.47
CA GLY A 48 24.03 -2.98 14.36
C GLY A 48 23.57 -3.26 12.93
N ARG A 49 23.83 -4.46 12.40
CA ARG A 49 23.20 -4.87 11.13
C ARG A 49 21.71 -5.14 11.39
N PRO A 50 20.77 -4.45 10.74
CA PRO A 50 19.35 -4.75 10.85
C PRO A 50 19.10 -6.19 10.44
N ASN A 51 18.20 -6.89 11.14
CA ASN A 51 17.75 -8.19 10.66
C ASN A 51 16.83 -7.95 9.45
N PRO A 52 17.18 -8.45 8.24
CA PRO A 52 16.43 -8.15 7.04
C PRO A 52 14.96 -8.57 7.18
N GLN A 53 14.06 -7.62 6.93
CA GLN A 53 12.63 -7.87 6.89
C GLN A 53 12.23 -8.41 5.53
N LYS A 54 11.23 -9.31 5.48
CA LYS A 54 10.74 -9.84 4.21
C LYS A 54 10.07 -8.71 3.41
N SER A 55 10.24 -8.72 2.09
CA SER A 55 9.47 -7.81 1.23
C SER A 55 7.97 -8.13 1.35
N VAL A 56 7.16 -7.07 1.41
CA VAL A 56 5.71 -7.18 1.44
C VAL A 56 5.19 -7.16 0.03
N GLU A 57 4.34 -8.14 -0.29
CA GLU A 57 3.67 -8.27 -1.57
C GLU A 57 2.19 -8.58 -1.29
N TYR A 58 1.34 -7.60 -1.53
CA TYR A 58 -0.11 -7.76 -1.49
C TYR A 58 -0.62 -7.85 -2.92
N ARG A 59 -1.49 -8.83 -3.18
CA ARG A 59 -2.12 -9.03 -4.48
C ARG A 59 -3.62 -9.22 -4.29
N TYR A 60 -4.37 -8.43 -5.04
CA TYR A 60 -5.81 -8.57 -5.19
C TYR A 60 -6.13 -8.85 -6.66
N THR A 61 -6.96 -9.87 -6.87
CA THR A 61 -7.45 -10.29 -8.18
C THR A 61 -8.97 -10.27 -8.16
N GLY A 62 -9.57 -9.25 -8.75
CA GLY A 62 -11.02 -9.12 -8.91
C GLY A 62 -11.35 -8.43 -10.23
N ASP A 63 -12.26 -7.45 -10.19
CA ASP A 63 -12.59 -6.61 -11.35
C ASP A 63 -11.37 -5.85 -11.88
N VAL A 64 -10.44 -5.53 -10.98
CA VAL A 64 -9.11 -5.03 -11.30
C VAL A 64 -8.07 -5.92 -10.63
N PHE A 65 -6.88 -5.95 -11.21
CA PHE A 65 -5.69 -6.48 -10.58
C PHE A 65 -4.98 -5.34 -9.83
N LEU A 66 -4.81 -5.49 -8.52
CA LEU A 66 -4.03 -4.57 -7.70
C LEU A 66 -2.87 -5.35 -7.06
N GLU A 67 -1.66 -4.88 -7.25
CA GLU A 67 -0.46 -5.37 -6.58
C GLU A 67 0.24 -4.22 -5.87
N ILE A 68 0.65 -4.46 -4.64
CA ILE A 68 1.46 -3.52 -3.85
C ILE A 68 2.70 -4.25 -3.38
N PHE A 69 3.84 -3.69 -3.75
CA PHE A 69 5.14 -4.22 -3.40
C PHE A 69 5.95 -3.18 -2.61
N CYS A 70 6.61 -3.62 -1.54
CA CYS A 70 7.57 -2.81 -0.82
C CYS A 70 8.68 -3.67 -0.23
N ASN A 71 9.93 -3.23 -0.42
CA ASN A 71 11.08 -3.75 0.30
C ASN A 71 11.37 -2.83 1.50
N PRO A 72 11.05 -3.23 2.75
CA PRO A 72 11.27 -2.38 3.93
C PRO A 72 12.77 -2.12 4.21
N ASN A 73 13.69 -2.92 3.68
CA ASN A 73 15.11 -2.81 4.00
C ASN A 73 15.84 -1.66 3.26
N ILE A 74 15.24 -1.11 2.20
CA ILE A 74 15.85 -0.02 1.43
C ILE A 74 15.44 1.38 1.94
N TRP A 75 14.55 1.43 2.93
CA TRP A 75 14.00 2.67 3.46
C TRP A 75 14.52 2.94 4.87
N PRO A 76 14.94 4.18 5.18
CA PRO A 76 15.47 4.51 6.51
C PRO A 76 14.38 4.67 7.57
N THR A 77 13.18 5.10 7.17
CA THR A 77 12.04 5.30 8.06
C THR A 77 10.73 5.01 7.34
N PRO A 78 9.62 4.73 8.08
CA PRO A 78 8.30 4.55 7.48
C PRO A 78 7.80 5.76 6.67
N PHE A 79 8.15 6.98 7.10
CA PHE A 79 7.71 8.23 6.46
C PHE A 79 8.45 8.51 5.14
N ALA A 80 9.63 7.93 4.95
CA ALA A 80 10.36 8.02 3.69
C ALA A 80 10.00 6.88 2.71
N ALA A 81 9.21 5.90 3.16
CA ALA A 81 8.97 4.69 2.40
C ALA A 81 7.98 4.92 1.26
N LYS A 82 8.42 4.58 0.04
CA LYS A 82 7.54 4.43 -1.12
C LYS A 82 7.20 2.98 -1.36
N VAL A 83 6.00 2.76 -1.88
CA VAL A 83 5.51 1.46 -2.31
C VAL A 83 5.25 1.49 -3.81
N LEU A 84 5.56 0.38 -4.48
CA LEU A 84 5.24 0.19 -5.89
C LEU A 84 3.81 -0.32 -5.99
N VAL A 85 2.93 0.46 -6.61
CA VAL A 85 1.54 0.11 -6.88
C VAL A 85 1.43 -0.25 -8.34
N THR A 86 0.95 -1.46 -8.63
CA THR A 86 0.52 -1.86 -9.96
C THR A 86 -0.98 -2.07 -9.98
N LEU A 87 -1.68 -1.21 -10.72
CA LEU A 87 -3.10 -1.38 -11.01
C LEU A 87 -3.25 -1.77 -12.48
N ARG A 88 -4.03 -2.81 -12.76
CA ARG A 88 -4.26 -3.30 -14.11
C ARG A 88 -5.70 -3.72 -14.30
N ASP A 89 -6.25 -3.37 -15.45
CA ASP A 89 -7.47 -3.95 -16.00
C ASP A 89 -7.19 -4.53 -17.40
N ASP A 90 -8.24 -4.76 -18.19
CA ASP A 90 -8.15 -5.29 -19.55
C ASP A 90 -7.51 -4.32 -20.56
N ARG A 91 -7.44 -3.02 -20.25
CA ARG A 91 -7.08 -1.94 -21.20
C ARG A 91 -5.86 -1.14 -20.76
N ILE A 92 -5.68 -0.96 -19.47
CA ILE A 92 -4.69 -0.08 -18.86
C ILE A 92 -3.91 -0.88 -17.81
N ARG A 93 -2.59 -0.64 -17.80
CA ARG A 93 -1.71 -1.01 -16.70
C ARG A 93 -0.99 0.25 -16.23
N LEU A 94 -1.20 0.59 -14.97
CA LEU A 94 -0.51 1.66 -14.28
C LEU A 94 0.44 1.03 -13.27
N THR A 95 1.73 1.32 -13.37
CA THR A 95 2.72 0.95 -12.35
C THR A 95 3.42 2.23 -11.91
N THR A 96 3.26 2.59 -10.64
CA THR A 96 3.79 3.85 -10.08
C THR A 96 4.22 3.66 -8.64
N GLU A 97 5.12 4.52 -8.19
CA GLU A 97 5.42 4.65 -6.76
C GLU A 97 4.45 5.63 -6.11
N THR A 98 4.06 5.34 -4.87
CA THR A 98 3.37 6.29 -3.99
C THR A 98 3.90 6.19 -2.56
N GLU A 99 3.67 7.23 -1.76
CA GLU A 99 4.06 7.24 -0.35
C GLU A 99 3.20 6.24 0.45
N LEU A 100 3.85 5.46 1.31
CA LEU A 100 3.14 4.47 2.14
C LEU A 100 2.08 5.12 3.04
N THR A 101 2.43 6.25 3.65
CA THR A 101 1.51 7.01 4.50
C THR A 101 0.28 7.45 3.75
N ARG A 102 0.46 7.93 2.51
CA ARG A 102 -0.66 8.35 1.66
C ARG A 102 -1.59 7.18 1.32
N LEU A 103 -1.01 6.05 0.94
CA LEU A 103 -1.79 4.84 0.65
C LEU A 103 -2.60 4.35 1.87
N VAL A 104 -2.02 4.44 3.07
CA VAL A 104 -2.72 4.11 4.32
C VAL A 104 -3.89 5.06 4.57
N GLU A 105 -3.71 6.35 4.36
CA GLU A 105 -4.78 7.36 4.49
C GLU A 105 -5.93 7.07 3.52
N ASP A 106 -5.62 6.85 2.24
CA ASP A 106 -6.62 6.60 1.19
C ASP A 106 -7.47 5.35 1.51
N VAL A 107 -6.84 4.26 1.97
CA VAL A 107 -7.54 3.03 2.36
C VAL A 107 -8.39 3.23 3.62
N ASN A 108 -7.90 3.99 4.60
CA ASN A 108 -8.70 4.30 5.80
C ASN A 108 -9.92 5.15 5.46
N GLN A 109 -9.76 6.19 4.65
CA GLN A 109 -10.88 7.04 4.20
C GLN A 109 -11.93 6.23 3.45
N TYR A 110 -11.51 5.32 2.57
CA TYR A 110 -12.42 4.42 1.88
C TYR A 110 -13.21 3.54 2.87
N LEU A 111 -12.54 2.94 3.86
CA LEU A 111 -13.19 2.07 4.86
C LEU A 111 -14.16 2.85 5.77
N GLU A 112 -13.86 4.12 6.09
CA GLU A 112 -14.77 5.00 6.84
C GLU A 112 -16.02 5.36 6.04
N GLN A 113 -15.90 5.51 4.72
CA GLN A 113 -17.04 5.83 3.83
C GLN A 113 -17.87 4.60 3.44
N ALA A 114 -17.28 3.40 3.53
CA ALA A 114 -17.94 2.14 3.22
C ALA A 114 -18.63 1.48 4.43
N ALA A 115 -18.40 2.02 5.64
CA ALA A 115 -19.06 1.64 6.88
C ALA A 115 -20.43 2.33 7.05
#